data_AF-C2G1Y3-F1
#
_entry.id   AF-C2G1Y3-F1
#
_cell.length_a   1.000
_cell.length_b   1.000
_cell.length_c   1.000
_cell.angle_alpha   90.00
_cell.angle_beta   90.00
_cell.angle_gamma   90.00
#
_symmetry.space_group_name_H-M   'P 1'
#
loop_
_entity.id
_entity.type
_entity.pdbx_description
1 polymer ?
#
loop_
_entity_poly.entity_id
_entity_poly.type
_entity_poly.pdbx_seq_one_letter_code
_entity_poly.pdbx_strand_id
1 'polypeptide(L)'
;MKNNKKKGGRPALENKKQFRINVRFDESEHNRVLHNAKIAGMSKSEWVRKSAILRKITPRFTEEQLKAFRAITGASNNLNQLTKKAHQSGLIEVTQECKNTIHHINHCINKLLHHDSEDN
;
A
#
# COMPACT_ATOMS: atom_id res chain seq x y z
N MET A 1 -34.96 9.10 -39.93
CA MET A 1 -34.47 9.28 -38.54
C MET A 1 -34.40 7.91 -37.86
N LYS A 2 -33.19 7.37 -37.60
CA LYS A 2 -33.06 6.08 -36.90
C LYS A 2 -33.16 6.34 -35.39
N ASN A 3 -34.34 6.07 -34.83
CA ASN A 3 -34.59 6.07 -33.39
C ASN A 3 -33.82 4.92 -32.71
N ASN A 4 -32.56 5.15 -32.38
CA ASN A 4 -31.76 4.24 -31.55
C ASN A 4 -32.09 4.47 -30.06
N LYS A 5 -33.30 4.09 -29.63
CA LYS A 5 -33.57 3.90 -28.20
C LYS A 5 -32.72 2.73 -27.71
N LYS A 6 -31.57 3.02 -27.07
CA LYS A 6 -30.77 1.99 -26.39
C LYS A 6 -31.66 1.37 -25.31
N LYS A 7 -31.94 0.07 -25.43
CA LYS A 7 -32.61 -0.71 -24.37
C LYS A 7 -31.83 -0.46 -23.07
N GLY A 8 -32.54 -0.07 -22.01
CA GLY A 8 -31.94 0.21 -20.72
C GLY A 8 -30.97 -0.90 -20.28
N GLY A 9 -29.88 -0.50 -19.64
CA GLY A 9 -28.80 -1.39 -19.19
C GLY A 9 -27.59 -0.57 -18.70
N ARG A 10 -26.59 -1.24 -18.11
CA ARG A 10 -25.33 -0.59 -17.71
C ARG A 10 -24.70 0.09 -18.94
N PRO A 11 -24.31 1.37 -18.85
CA PRO A 11 -23.64 2.07 -19.94
C PRO A 11 -22.44 1.29 -20.49
N ALA A 12 -22.26 1.31 -21.82
CA ALA A 12 -21.11 0.70 -22.44
C ALA A 12 -19.82 1.39 -21.95
N LEU A 13 -18.83 0.60 -21.54
CA LEU A 13 -17.49 1.10 -21.24
C LEU A 13 -16.85 1.63 -22.50
N GLU A 14 -16.44 2.90 -22.47
CA GLU A 14 -15.79 3.60 -23.58
C GLU A 14 -14.47 2.92 -23.98
N ASN A 15 -13.68 2.49 -22.99
CA ASN A 15 -12.38 1.84 -23.18
C ASN A 15 -12.43 0.34 -22.85
N LYS A 16 -13.17 -0.43 -23.65
CA LYS A 16 -13.22 -1.89 -23.51
C LYS A 16 -11.87 -2.52 -23.89
N LYS A 17 -11.37 -3.45 -23.07
CA LYS A 17 -10.21 -4.30 -23.41
C LYS A 17 -10.65 -5.36 -24.43
N GLN A 18 -10.34 -5.16 -25.71
CA GLN A 18 -10.82 -5.99 -26.81
C GLN A 18 -9.85 -7.12 -27.19
N PHE A 19 -8.55 -6.86 -27.16
CA PHE A 19 -7.52 -7.80 -27.59
C PHE A 19 -7.07 -8.73 -26.46
N ARG A 20 -6.76 -9.98 -26.80
CA ARG A 20 -6.25 -11.00 -25.89
C ARG A 20 -4.87 -11.45 -26.35
N ILE A 21 -3.97 -11.64 -25.39
CA ILE A 21 -2.68 -12.30 -25.59
C ILE A 21 -2.73 -13.58 -24.77
N ASN A 22 -2.57 -14.73 -25.43
CA ASN A 22 -2.52 -16.03 -24.79
C ASN A 22 -1.06 -16.41 -24.57
N VAL A 23 -0.74 -16.81 -23.34
CA VAL A 23 0.58 -17.31 -22.97
C VAL A 23 0.40 -18.68 -22.30
N ARG A 24 1.33 -19.59 -22.56
CA ARG A 24 1.43 -20.87 -21.84
C ARG A 24 2.59 -20.76 -20.88
N PHE A 25 2.40 -21.31 -19.69
CA PHE A 25 3.41 -21.38 -18.65
C PHE A 25 3.68 -22.85 -18.35
N ASP A 26 4.91 -23.16 -18.00
CA ASP A 26 5.18 -24.39 -17.25
C ASP A 26 4.68 -24.26 -15.80
N GLU A 27 4.81 -25.33 -15.01
CA GLU A 27 4.35 -25.35 -13.62
C GLU A 27 5.09 -24.35 -12.73
N SER A 28 6.40 -24.21 -12.90
CA SER A 28 7.24 -23.30 -12.12
C SER A 28 6.90 -21.84 -12.40
N GLU A 29 6.78 -21.49 -13.68
CA GLU A 29 6.38 -20.16 -14.15
C GLU A 29 4.98 -19.80 -13.66
N HIS A 30 4.03 -20.73 -13.74
CA HIS A 30 2.67 -20.53 -13.28
C HIS A 30 2.64 -20.26 -11.77
N ASN A 31 3.34 -21.05 -10.97
CA ASN A 31 3.44 -20.86 -9.52
C ASN A 31 4.07 -19.51 -9.17
N ARG A 32 5.10 -19.09 -9.90
CA ARG A 32 5.73 -17.77 -9.72
C ARG A 32 4.78 -16.62 -10.03
N VAL A 33 3.97 -16.73 -11.09
CA VAL A 33 2.92 -15.75 -11.40
C VAL A 33 1.88 -15.68 -10.28
N LEU A 34 1.42 -16.82 -9.77
CA LEU A 34 0.44 -16.86 -8.67
C LEU A 34 0.99 -16.19 -7.41
N HIS A 35 2.23 -16.53 -7.04
CA HIS A 35 2.90 -15.97 -5.88
C HIS A 35 3.07 -14.46 -6.00
N ASN A 36 3.62 -13.97 -7.10
CA ASN A 36 3.84 -12.54 -7.31
C ASN A 36 2.52 -11.76 -7.40
N ALA A 37 1.49 -12.32 -8.03
CA ALA A 37 0.16 -11.72 -8.07
C ALA A 37 -0.44 -11.59 -6.66
N LYS A 38 -0.25 -12.61 -5.82
CA LYS A 38 -0.69 -12.61 -4.42
C LYS A 38 0.02 -11.52 -3.61
N ILE A 39 1.34 -11.46 -3.67
CA ILE A 39 2.14 -10.42 -2.98
C ILE A 39 1.75 -9.01 -3.47
N ALA A 40 1.53 -8.85 -4.77
CA ALA A 40 1.09 -7.59 -5.34
C ALA A 40 -0.37 -7.22 -5.00
N GLY A 41 -1.15 -8.13 -4.41
CA GLY A 41 -2.57 -7.95 -4.15
C GLY A 41 -3.38 -7.71 -5.43
N MET A 42 -3.06 -8.47 -6.49
CA MET A 42 -3.69 -8.40 -7.80
C MET A 42 -4.18 -9.78 -8.25
N SER A 43 -5.10 -9.81 -9.21
CA SER A 43 -5.42 -11.06 -9.89
C SER A 43 -4.26 -11.49 -10.80
N LYS A 44 -4.09 -12.80 -11.03
CA LYS A 44 -3.06 -13.34 -11.94
C LYS A 44 -3.02 -12.65 -13.31
N SER A 45 -4.18 -12.47 -13.95
CA SER A 45 -4.29 -11.83 -15.26
C SER A 45 -3.95 -10.34 -15.21
N GLU A 46 -4.30 -9.65 -14.13
CA GLU A 46 -3.94 -8.25 -13.96
C GLU A 46 -2.45 -8.08 -13.72
N TRP A 47 -1.86 -8.96 -12.90
CA TRP A 47 -0.43 -8.97 -12.64
C TRP A 47 0.34 -9.18 -13.94
N VAL A 48 0.05 -10.25 -14.71
CA VAL A 48 0.72 -10.50 -16.01
C VAL A 48 0.58 -9.31 -16.97
N ARG A 49 -0.62 -8.73 -17.07
CA ARG A 49 -0.86 -7.56 -17.92
C ARG A 49 -0.04 -6.35 -17.48
N LYS A 50 0.02 -6.08 -16.18
CA LYS A 50 0.81 -4.96 -15.63
C LYS A 50 2.30 -5.23 -15.80
N SER A 51 2.76 -6.47 -15.62
CA SER A 51 4.17 -6.85 -15.82
C SER A 51 4.61 -6.64 -17.26
N ALA A 52 3.71 -6.86 -18.22
CA ALA A 52 3.99 -6.63 -19.63
C ALA A 52 4.01 -5.14 -20.04
N ILE A 53 3.39 -4.25 -19.27
CA ILE A 53 3.22 -2.83 -19.62
C ILE A 53 4.11 -1.91 -18.77
N LEU A 54 4.32 -2.24 -17.50
CA LEU A 54 4.98 -1.39 -16.51
C LEU A 54 6.44 -1.80 -16.31
N ARG A 55 7.32 -0.82 -16.12
CA ARG A 55 8.74 -1.04 -15.81
C ARG A 55 8.97 -1.68 -14.43
N LYS A 56 8.10 -1.41 -13.46
CA LYS A 56 8.17 -1.94 -12.09
C LYS A 56 6.76 -2.12 -11.52
N ILE A 57 6.54 -3.23 -10.81
CA ILE A 57 5.35 -3.47 -10.00
C ILE A 57 5.76 -3.35 -8.53
N THR A 58 5.11 -2.44 -7.81
CA THR A 58 5.30 -2.29 -6.37
C THR A 58 4.20 -3.08 -5.64
N PRO A 59 4.55 -3.93 -4.66
CA PRO A 59 3.56 -4.68 -3.88
C PRO A 59 2.73 -3.76 -2.99
N ARG A 60 1.60 -4.28 -2.49
CA ARG A 60 0.81 -3.57 -1.48
C ARG A 60 1.52 -3.65 -0.13
N PHE A 61 1.39 -2.60 0.69
CA PHE A 61 1.84 -2.67 2.07
C PHE A 61 1.10 -3.75 2.84
N THR A 62 1.83 -4.52 3.65
CA THR A 62 1.26 -5.53 4.54
C THR A 62 0.40 -4.87 5.62
N GLU A 63 -0.50 -5.63 6.25
CA GLU A 63 -1.29 -5.09 7.37
C GLU A 63 -0.40 -4.60 8.51
N GLU A 64 0.72 -5.27 8.75
CA GLU A 64 1.70 -4.88 9.75
C GLU A 64 2.38 -3.55 9.41
N GLN A 65 2.85 -3.41 8.17
CA GLN A 65 3.41 -2.13 7.68
C GLN A 65 2.38 -1.00 7.81
N LEU A 66 1.12 -1.25 7.42
CA LEU A 66 0.05 -0.27 7.57
C LEU A 66 -0.24 0.08 9.04
N LYS A 67 -0.15 -0.86 9.97
CA LYS A 67 -0.27 -0.59 11.41
C LYS A 67 0.89 0.28 11.90
N ALA A 68 2.12 -0.01 11.50
CA ALA A 68 3.28 0.79 11.86
C ALA A 68 3.19 2.21 11.31
N PHE A 69 2.77 2.41 10.06
CA PHE A 69 2.53 3.75 9.50
C PHE A 69 1.48 4.54 10.29
N ARG A 70 0.37 3.91 10.68
CA ARG A 70 -0.66 4.57 11.51
C ARG A 70 -0.12 4.97 12.88
N ALA A 71 0.69 4.12 13.51
CA ALA A 71 1.32 4.42 14.79
C ALA A 71 2.29 5.60 14.69
N ILE A 72 3.07 5.68 13.61
CA ILE A 72 3.95 6.83 13.32
C ILE A 72 3.13 8.11 13.17
N THR A 73 2.03 8.09 12.41
CA THR A 73 1.14 9.24 12.27
C THR A 73 0.60 9.70 13.63
N GLY A 74 0.23 8.76 14.50
CA GLY A 74 -0.18 9.05 15.88
C GLY A 74 0.94 9.72 16.69
N ALA A 75 2.17 9.21 16.59
CA ALA A 75 3.32 9.78 17.28
C ALA A 75 3.69 11.19 16.76
N SER A 76 3.58 11.44 15.45
CA SER A 76 3.74 12.79 14.89
C SER A 76 2.71 13.78 15.44
N ASN A 77 1.46 13.34 15.62
CA ASN A 77 0.43 14.16 16.26
C ASN A 77 0.74 14.43 17.74
N ASN A 78 1.25 13.43 18.46
CA ASN A 78 1.68 13.60 19.86
C ASN A 78 2.82 14.62 19.94
N LEU A 79 3.81 14.53 19.06
CA LEU A 79 4.93 15.49 19.03
C LEU A 79 4.44 16.94 18.75
N ASN A 80 3.48 17.10 17.84
CA ASN A 80 2.87 18.41 17.58
C ASN A 80 2.14 18.96 18.82
N GLN A 81 1.44 18.11 19.58
CA GLN A 81 0.78 18.51 20.83
C GLN A 81 1.79 18.89 21.90
N LEU A 82 2.86 18.11 22.05
CA LEU A 82 3.94 18.37 23.00
C LEU A 82 4.66 19.68 22.71
N THR A 83 4.90 19.98 21.43
CA THR A 83 5.51 21.25 21.02
C THR A 83 4.64 22.44 21.43
N LYS A 84 3.32 22.34 21.22
CA LYS A 84 2.37 23.38 21.66
C LYS A 84 2.32 23.51 23.18
N LYS A 85 2.27 22.39 23.90
CA LYS A 85 2.25 22.35 25.37
C LYS A 85 3.54 22.94 25.96
N ALA A 86 4.70 22.57 25.41
CA ALA A 86 6.00 23.10 25.83
C ALA A 86 6.10 24.62 25.66
N HIS A 87 5.53 25.16 24.57
CA HIS A 87 5.49 26.61 24.36
C HIS A 87 4.62 27.33 25.40
N GLN A 88 3.59 26.66 25.92
CA GLN A 88 2.65 27.23 26.90
C GLN A 88 3.14 27.10 28.34
N SER A 89 3.67 25.93 28.73
CA SER A 89 3.96 25.59 30.12
C SER A 89 5.44 25.32 30.42
N GLY A 90 6.29 25.39 29.40
CA GLY A 90 7.73 25.18 29.52
C GLY A 90 8.18 23.74 29.27
N LEU A 91 9.45 23.59 28.89
CA LEU A 91 10.03 22.34 28.40
C LEU A 91 10.15 21.23 29.47
N ILE A 92 10.35 21.59 30.74
CA ILE A 92 10.56 20.61 31.82
C ILE A 92 9.32 19.72 31.99
N GLU A 93 8.13 20.32 31.94
CA GLU A 93 6.87 19.61 32.17
C GLU A 93 6.53 18.57 31.10
N VAL A 94 7.03 18.74 29.86
CA VAL A 94 6.74 17.82 28.74
C VAL A 94 7.83 16.77 28.49
N THR A 95 8.93 16.82 29.25
CA THR A 95 10.15 16.04 28.95
C THR A 95 9.89 14.54 28.92
N GLN A 96 9.08 14.01 29.84
CA GLN A 96 8.79 12.58 29.91
C GLN A 96 7.90 12.12 28.74
N GLU A 97 6.89 12.91 28.38
CA GLU A 97 6.00 12.61 27.25
C GLU A 97 6.76 12.66 25.91
N CYS A 98 7.72 13.59 25.77
CA CYS A 98 8.64 13.64 24.63
C CYS A 98 9.48 12.36 24.50
N LYS A 99 10.10 11.90 25.60
CA LYS A 99 10.88 10.64 25.61
C LYS A 99 10.01 9.47 25.17
N ASN A 100 8.82 9.33 25.73
CA ASN A 100 7.90 8.24 25.37
C ASN A 100 7.52 8.27 23.88
N THR A 101 7.26 9.46 23.34
CA THR A 101 6.93 9.64 21.92
C THR A 101 8.10 9.24 21.01
N ILE A 102 9.33 9.63 21.35
CA ILE A 102 10.55 9.24 20.60
C ILE A 102 10.75 7.72 20.63
N HIS A 103 10.60 7.09 21.81
CA HIS A 103 10.70 5.64 21.94
C HIS A 103 9.67 4.91 21.06
N HIS A 104 8.43 5.42 21.00
CA HIS A 104 7.39 4.84 20.17
C HIS A 104 7.72 4.98 18.67
N ILE A 105 8.22 6.13 18.22
CA ILE A 105 8.67 6.33 16.83
C ILE A 105 9.77 5.33 16.48
N ASN A 106 10.80 5.21 17.31
CA ASN A 106 11.91 4.27 17.09
C ASN A 106 11.42 2.83 17.01
N HIS A 107 10.48 2.43 17.87
CA HIS A 107 9.87 1.10 17.81
C HIS A 107 9.15 0.84 16.49
N CYS A 108 8.35 1.81 16.00
CA CYS A 108 7.65 1.68 14.72
C CYS A 108 8.60 1.62 13.53
N ILE A 109 9.68 2.43 13.54
CA ILE A 109 10.70 2.42 12.50
C ILE A 109 11.38 1.04 12.46
N ASN A 110 11.78 0.49 13.60
CA ASN A 110 12.39 -0.84 13.65
C ASN A 110 11.46 -1.92 13.08
N LYS A 111 10.16 -1.87 13.39
CA LYS A 111 9.18 -2.81 12.81
C LYS A 111 9.08 -2.71 11.28
N LEU A 112 9.21 -1.51 10.72
CA LEU A 112 9.20 -1.34 9.26
C LEU A 112 10.50 -1.87 8.62
N LEU A 113 11.65 -1.59 9.24
CA LEU A 113 12.96 -2.00 8.71
C LEU A 113 13.23 -3.51 8.80
N HIS A 114 12.72 -4.19 9.82
CA HIS A 114 12.94 -5.63 9.97
C HIS A 114 12.09 -6.49 9.02
N HIS A 115 11.00 -5.95 8.47
CA HIS A 115 10.16 -6.68 7.51
C HIS A 115 10.77 -6.75 6.10
N ASP A 116 11.73 -5.88 5.77
CA ASP A 116 12.42 -5.90 4.47
C ASP A 116 13.55 -6.96 4.41
N SER A 117 13.91 -7.57 5.55
CA SER A 117 15.05 -8.50 5.68
C SER A 117 14.72 -9.97 5.45
N GLU A 118 13.44 -10.36 5.50
CA GLU A 118 13.00 -11.76 5.40
C GLU A 118 12.61 -12.19 3.96
N ASP A 119 12.61 -11.24 3.01
CA ASP A 119 12.14 -11.46 1.63
C ASP A 119 13.27 -11.46 0.56
N ASN A 120 14.54 -11.68 0.96
CA ASN A 120 15.69 -11.84 0.03
C ASN A 120 16.21 -13.29 0.00
#